data_AF-A0A670XUC2-F1
#
_entry.id   AF-A0A670XUC2-F1
#
_cell.length_a   1.000
_cell.length_b   1.000
_cell.length_c   1.000
_cell.angle_alpha   90.00
_cell.angle_beta   90.00
_cell.angle_gamma   90.00
#
_symmetry.space_group_name_H-M   'P 1'
#
loop_
_entity.id
_entity.type
_entity.pdbx_description
1 polymer ?
#
loop_
_entity_poly.entity_id
_entity_poly.type
_entity_poly.pdbx_seq_one_letter_code
_entity_poly.pdbx_strand_id
1 'polypeptide(L)'
;MSEMYRHTYIEGGDISRVYTPTADYCQKVCTYHPRCLLFSYIPGSWVKTTVRFSCFLKEIDTQELPKIHREGIISGHSLKQCTQITACSKKVYEGLDMQGENYNITTADNYHHCQQTCTNAKHCYFFTYTLESFHSAPLRKKCYLKYSSTGTPTHIRQLRDVVSGFSLKPCQLAQTDCQMDLFQHFAFSGITVAKVLTPDKFTCRTVCTYRPNCLFFTFFSSEWEIKSQRYTCLMMTSRSEKPEKITKRENVISGFSLLNCRRAEPACHSQTYPELSFHGTELSVEYVSGHQACQQLCTMTLRCQFFTYVFRKMQCNQQGKCKCYLRMSANGSPDNIEAEKEIVSGYSLRLCQTSKSPVCVQKPKKQSRIVGGSNSSLGEWPWQVSLHTMLPVQIHQCGGSIISDQWILTAAHCFEIFQLAELWQVYSSILKQSEITNETTSFKIQKMIVHPRYEFSEAGYDIALLKLDRPLNFSVLQQPVCLPSQEEINMEYTECWVTGWGYTKERGTEK
;
A
#
# COMPACT_ATOMS: atom_id res chain seq x y z
N MET A 1 5.79 -19.03 6.79
CA MET A 1 4.64 -18.90 7.72
C MET A 1 3.39 -18.37 7.02
N SER A 2 2.99 -18.96 5.89
CA SER A 2 1.69 -18.68 5.23
C SER A 2 0.68 -19.81 5.43
N GLU A 3 1.11 -20.91 6.04
CA GLU A 3 0.33 -22.13 6.18
C GLU A 3 -0.86 -21.93 7.14
N MET A 4 -2.01 -22.47 6.74
CA MET A 4 -3.22 -22.48 7.55
C MET A 4 -3.39 -23.84 8.21
N TYR A 5 -3.67 -23.83 9.52
CA TYR A 5 -3.96 -25.00 10.31
C TYR A 5 -5.44 -25.33 10.19
N ARG A 6 -5.78 -26.39 9.43
CA ARG A 6 -7.15 -26.89 9.35
C ARG A 6 -7.50 -27.70 10.61
N HIS A 7 -8.79 -27.74 10.92
CA HIS A 7 -9.34 -28.44 12.08
C HIS A 7 -8.64 -28.07 13.39
N THR A 8 -8.21 -26.81 13.54
CA THR A 8 -7.37 -26.36 14.65
C THR A 8 -7.91 -25.06 15.21
N TYR A 9 -8.10 -25.01 16.54
CA TYR A 9 -8.38 -23.80 17.30
C TYR A 9 -7.21 -23.48 18.21
N ILE A 10 -6.82 -22.21 18.26
CA ILE A 10 -5.75 -21.72 19.14
C ILE A 10 -6.42 -21.18 20.40
N GLU A 11 -6.09 -21.73 21.56
CA GLU A 11 -6.69 -21.33 22.83
C GLU A 11 -5.99 -20.11 23.45
N GLY A 12 -6.77 -19.18 24.00
CA GLY A 12 -6.26 -17.97 24.64
C GLY A 12 -5.76 -16.90 23.66
N GLY A 13 -5.11 -15.88 24.24
CA GLY A 13 -4.48 -14.77 23.52
C GLY A 13 -5.45 -13.84 22.78
N ASP A 14 -6.76 -13.92 23.03
CA ASP A 14 -7.79 -13.17 22.28
C ASP A 14 -7.68 -11.65 22.52
N ILE A 15 -7.47 -10.90 21.44
CA ILE A 15 -7.41 -9.44 21.44
C ILE A 15 -8.77 -8.85 21.08
N SER A 16 -9.38 -9.38 20.03
CA SER A 16 -10.68 -8.94 19.54
C SER A 16 -11.34 -10.00 18.66
N ARG A 17 -12.66 -9.88 18.51
CA ARG A 17 -13.47 -10.72 17.63
C ARG A 17 -14.10 -9.84 16.55
N VAL A 18 -13.88 -10.20 15.30
CA VAL A 18 -14.52 -9.57 14.12
C VAL A 18 -15.19 -10.63 13.26
N TYR A 19 -15.91 -10.22 12.21
CA TYR A 19 -16.55 -11.15 11.28
C TYR A 19 -15.93 -11.04 9.89
N THR A 20 -15.55 -12.18 9.33
CA THR A 20 -14.94 -12.24 8.00
C THR A 20 -15.59 -13.35 7.18
N PRO A 21 -15.75 -13.17 5.86
CA PRO A 21 -16.39 -14.18 5.02
C PRO A 21 -15.57 -15.46 4.87
N THR A 22 -14.25 -15.37 5.05
CA THR A 22 -13.30 -16.48 4.89
C THR A 22 -12.14 -16.39 5.88
N ALA A 23 -11.42 -17.50 6.04
CA ALA A 23 -10.16 -17.55 6.77
C ALA A 23 -9.06 -16.70 6.12
N ASP A 24 -8.98 -16.68 4.77
CA ASP A 24 -8.04 -15.80 4.03
C ASP A 24 -8.23 -14.34 4.41
N TYR A 25 -9.48 -13.88 4.48
CA TYR A 25 -9.77 -12.51 4.87
C TYR A 25 -9.49 -12.27 6.37
N CYS A 26 -9.74 -13.27 7.23
CA CYS A 26 -9.34 -13.22 8.65
C CYS A 26 -7.82 -13.05 8.81
N GLN A 27 -7.02 -13.77 8.03
CA GLN A 27 -5.57 -13.61 7.99
C GLN A 27 -5.16 -12.20 7.58
N LYS A 28 -5.83 -11.60 6.58
CA LYS A 28 -5.59 -10.20 6.19
C LYS A 28 -5.89 -9.24 7.34
N VAL A 29 -7.04 -9.35 7.98
CA VAL A 29 -7.40 -8.52 9.15
C VAL A 29 -6.34 -8.68 10.25
N CYS A 30 -5.93 -9.90 10.59
CA CYS A 30 -4.87 -10.12 11.56
C CYS A 30 -3.54 -9.48 11.14
N THR A 31 -3.18 -9.57 9.86
CA THR A 31 -1.94 -8.98 9.32
C THR A 31 -1.88 -7.47 9.53
N TYR A 32 -2.98 -6.75 9.28
CA TYR A 32 -3.05 -5.30 9.42
C TYR A 32 -3.41 -4.82 10.84
N HIS A 33 -3.89 -5.69 11.72
CA HIS A 33 -4.11 -5.36 13.13
C HIS A 33 -2.77 -5.17 13.87
N PRO A 34 -2.57 -4.10 14.67
CA PRO A 34 -1.25 -3.71 15.20
C PRO A 34 -0.59 -4.77 16.12
N ARG A 35 -1.41 -5.56 16.82
CA ARG A 35 -0.98 -6.58 17.79
C ARG A 35 -1.19 -8.03 17.34
N CYS A 36 -1.99 -8.28 16.31
CA CYS A 36 -2.38 -9.65 16.00
C CYS A 36 -1.22 -10.43 15.35
N LEU A 37 -0.90 -11.59 15.89
CA LEU A 37 0.13 -12.51 15.39
C LEU A 37 -0.48 -13.83 14.91
N LEU A 38 -1.60 -14.24 15.50
CA LEU A 38 -2.32 -15.48 15.23
C LEU A 38 -3.81 -15.20 15.06
N PHE A 39 -4.53 -16.09 14.39
CA PHE A 39 -5.98 -16.04 14.37
C PHE A 39 -6.61 -17.43 14.40
N SER A 40 -7.88 -17.47 14.83
CA SER A 40 -8.75 -18.64 14.67
C SER A 40 -10.06 -18.20 14.02
N TYR A 41 -10.47 -18.93 12.98
CA TYR A 41 -11.63 -18.64 12.15
C TYR A 41 -12.67 -19.75 12.22
N ILE A 42 -13.91 -19.38 12.55
CA ILE A 42 -15.07 -20.27 12.55
C ILE A 42 -15.82 -20.11 11.23
N PRO A 43 -15.98 -21.18 10.42
CA PRO A 43 -16.61 -21.09 9.11
C PRO A 43 -18.13 -20.86 9.18
N GLY A 44 -18.70 -20.42 8.06
CA GLY A 44 -20.15 -20.26 7.89
C GLY A 44 -20.96 -21.55 8.02
N SER A 45 -20.35 -22.71 7.78
CA SER A 45 -20.97 -24.04 7.93
C SER A 45 -21.12 -24.50 9.39
N TRP A 46 -20.62 -23.72 10.35
CA TRP A 46 -20.65 -24.12 11.76
C TRP A 46 -22.07 -24.33 12.30
N VAL A 47 -22.26 -25.34 13.15
CA VAL A 47 -23.58 -25.71 13.70
C VAL A 47 -24.18 -24.54 14.50
N LYS A 48 -23.41 -23.98 15.44
CA LYS A 48 -23.85 -22.85 16.27
C LYS A 48 -23.84 -21.55 15.45
N THR A 49 -25.03 -21.08 15.08
CA THR A 49 -25.23 -19.91 14.20
C THR A 49 -24.66 -18.60 14.76
N THR A 50 -24.65 -18.42 16.09
CA THR A 50 -24.19 -17.19 16.75
C THR A 50 -22.68 -16.95 16.68
N VAL A 51 -21.91 -17.96 16.26
CA VAL A 51 -20.45 -17.87 16.14
C VAL A 51 -19.94 -18.07 14.72
N ARG A 52 -20.82 -18.24 13.73
CA ARG A 52 -20.43 -18.34 12.32
C ARG A 52 -19.65 -17.12 11.87
N PHE A 53 -18.71 -17.34 10.95
CA PHE A 53 -17.86 -16.31 10.35
C PHE A 53 -16.99 -15.53 11.35
N SER A 54 -16.85 -16.03 12.59
CA SER A 54 -16.07 -15.33 13.61
C SER A 54 -14.58 -15.48 13.35
N CYS A 55 -13.88 -14.36 13.33
CA CYS A 55 -12.44 -14.25 13.23
C CYS A 55 -11.92 -13.73 14.57
N PHE A 56 -11.26 -14.60 15.33
CA PHE A 56 -10.63 -14.27 16.61
C PHE A 56 -9.19 -13.86 16.35
N LEU A 57 -8.86 -12.59 16.62
CA LEU A 57 -7.52 -12.04 16.49
C LEU A 57 -6.74 -12.28 17.78
N LYS A 58 -5.54 -12.83 17.67
CA LYS A 58 -4.79 -13.32 18.83
C LYS A 58 -3.34 -12.81 18.87
N GLU A 59 -2.82 -12.66 20.07
CA GLU A 59 -1.45 -12.26 20.38
C GLU A 59 -0.70 -13.38 21.11
N ILE A 60 0.62 -13.38 20.98
CA ILE A 60 1.54 -14.28 21.67
C ILE A 60 2.42 -13.42 22.57
N ASP A 61 2.43 -13.69 23.87
CA ASP A 61 3.25 -12.92 24.81
C ASP A 61 4.66 -13.49 24.95
N THR A 62 4.79 -14.77 25.30
CA THR A 62 6.08 -15.45 25.55
C THR A 62 6.06 -16.97 25.34
N GLN A 63 4.89 -17.62 25.40
CA GLN A 63 4.70 -19.05 25.16
C GLN A 63 3.89 -19.30 23.89
N GLU A 64 4.17 -20.39 23.18
CA GLU A 64 3.29 -20.86 22.11
C GLU A 64 1.88 -21.11 22.66
N LEU A 65 0.86 -20.56 21.99
CA LEU A 65 -0.52 -20.79 22.39
C LEU A 65 -0.94 -22.24 22.07
N PRO A 66 -1.67 -22.92 22.98
CA PRO A 66 -2.12 -24.29 22.77
C PRO A 66 -2.97 -24.43 21.49
N LYS A 67 -2.64 -25.43 20.68
CA LYS A 67 -3.39 -25.80 19.46
C LYS A 67 -4.26 -27.01 19.77
N ILE A 68 -5.57 -26.85 19.68
CA ILE A 68 -6.56 -27.90 19.97
C ILE A 68 -7.24 -28.31 18.68
N HIS A 69 -7.39 -29.62 18.49
CA HIS A 69 -8.17 -30.14 17.37
C HIS A 69 -9.65 -29.75 17.50
N ARG A 70 -10.17 -29.03 16.50
CA ARG A 70 -11.57 -28.61 16.38
C ARG A 70 -11.97 -28.69 14.92
N GLU A 71 -12.74 -29.73 14.58
CA GLU A 71 -13.15 -30.00 13.21
C GLU A 71 -13.78 -28.78 12.55
N GLY A 72 -13.31 -28.40 11.35
CA GLY A 72 -13.86 -27.27 10.57
C GLY A 72 -13.30 -25.89 10.92
N ILE A 73 -12.70 -25.70 12.09
CA ILE A 73 -12.03 -24.42 12.45
C ILE A 73 -10.71 -24.30 11.68
N ILE A 74 -10.43 -23.11 11.18
CA ILE A 74 -9.18 -22.80 10.48
C ILE A 74 -8.41 -21.77 11.30
N SER A 75 -7.17 -22.06 11.67
CA SER A 75 -6.29 -21.11 12.34
C SER A 75 -5.07 -20.79 11.48
N GLY A 76 -4.33 -19.74 11.82
CA GLY A 76 -3.12 -19.39 11.08
C GLY A 76 -2.36 -18.24 11.69
N HIS A 77 -1.24 -17.89 11.04
CA HIS A 77 -0.41 -16.75 11.41
C HIS A 77 -0.76 -15.51 10.60
N SER A 78 -0.51 -14.35 11.19
CA SER A 78 -0.42 -13.09 10.44
C SER A 78 0.73 -13.16 9.43
N LEU A 79 0.62 -12.41 8.34
CA LEU A 79 1.65 -12.34 7.31
C LEU A 79 2.72 -11.27 7.60
N LYS A 80 2.82 -10.75 8.83
CA LYS A 80 3.74 -9.66 9.21
C LYS A 80 5.24 -9.98 8.97
N GLN A 81 5.62 -11.25 8.85
CA GLN A 81 6.98 -11.69 8.54
C GLN A 81 7.16 -12.15 7.08
N CYS A 82 6.14 -11.99 6.25
CA CYS A 82 6.19 -12.38 4.84
C CYS A 82 6.58 -11.19 3.97
N THR A 83 7.32 -11.45 2.90
CA THR A 83 7.84 -10.44 1.96
C THR A 83 6.78 -9.80 1.06
N GLN A 84 5.54 -10.32 1.09
CA GLN A 84 4.43 -9.87 0.25
C GLN A 84 3.12 -9.83 1.02
N ILE A 85 2.73 -8.66 1.53
CA ILE A 85 1.40 -8.42 2.12
C ILE A 85 0.54 -7.46 1.27
N THR A 86 -0.77 -7.71 1.22
CA THR A 86 -1.73 -6.82 0.54
C THR A 86 -3.08 -6.81 1.25
N ALA A 87 -3.65 -5.61 1.42
CA ALA A 87 -5.01 -5.41 1.93
C ALA A 87 -6.06 -5.60 0.82
N CYS A 88 -5.66 -5.57 -0.46
CA CYS A 88 -6.57 -5.73 -1.58
C CYS A 88 -7.27 -7.09 -1.58
N SER A 89 -8.59 -7.10 -1.76
CA SER A 89 -9.38 -8.32 -1.93
C SER A 89 -10.44 -8.13 -3.01
N LYS A 90 -10.21 -8.72 -4.19
CA LYS A 90 -11.18 -8.71 -5.31
C LYS A 90 -12.27 -9.79 -5.19
N LYS A 91 -12.18 -10.69 -4.21
CA LYS A 91 -13.16 -11.76 -4.00
C LYS A 91 -14.54 -11.19 -3.65
N VAL A 92 -15.57 -11.73 -4.30
CA VAL A 92 -16.98 -11.55 -3.96
C VAL A 92 -17.53 -12.85 -3.37
N TYR A 93 -18.64 -12.74 -2.65
CA TYR A 93 -19.20 -13.83 -1.85
C TYR A 93 -20.69 -13.96 -2.14
N GLU A 94 -21.02 -14.98 -2.93
CA GLU A 94 -22.40 -15.35 -3.21
C GLU A 94 -23.06 -15.98 -1.99
N GLY A 95 -24.35 -15.73 -1.82
CA GLY A 95 -25.12 -16.31 -0.73
C GLY A 95 -24.81 -15.73 0.66
N LEU A 96 -24.01 -14.65 0.74
CA LEU A 96 -23.65 -14.00 2.00
C LEU A 96 -24.14 -12.55 2.03
N ASP A 97 -24.80 -12.17 3.12
CA ASP A 97 -25.16 -10.80 3.45
C ASP A 97 -24.27 -10.29 4.59
N MET A 98 -23.36 -9.38 4.24
CA MET A 98 -22.46 -8.69 5.16
C MET A 98 -23.19 -7.53 5.83
N GLN A 99 -23.50 -7.65 7.12
CA GLN A 99 -24.22 -6.61 7.88
C GLN A 99 -23.30 -5.45 8.26
N GLY A 100 -23.85 -4.25 8.27
CA GLY A 100 -23.21 -3.00 8.65
C GLY A 100 -24.22 -1.86 8.59
N GLU A 101 -23.77 -0.64 8.85
CA GLU A 101 -24.60 0.55 8.71
C GLU A 101 -24.84 0.82 7.22
N ASN A 102 -26.10 0.73 6.79
CA ASN A 102 -26.52 1.08 5.43
C ASN A 102 -26.64 2.60 5.34
N TYR A 103 -25.70 3.26 4.66
CA TYR A 103 -25.76 4.72 4.51
C TYR A 103 -26.29 5.17 3.15
N ASN A 104 -26.25 4.27 2.16
CA ASN A 104 -26.79 4.53 0.83
C ASN A 104 -27.28 3.22 0.19
N ILE A 105 -28.42 3.28 -0.51
CA ILE A 105 -29.00 2.16 -1.24
C ILE A 105 -29.31 2.65 -2.65
N THR A 106 -28.63 2.11 -3.65
CA THR A 106 -28.79 2.49 -5.05
C THR A 106 -29.29 1.30 -5.87
N THR A 107 -29.76 1.56 -7.08
CA THR A 107 -30.02 0.49 -8.06
C THR A 107 -28.74 0.27 -8.87
N ALA A 108 -28.39 -0.99 -9.16
CA ALA A 108 -27.23 -1.34 -9.97
C ALA A 108 -27.56 -2.52 -10.91
N ASP A 109 -26.99 -2.50 -12.12
CA ASP A 109 -27.29 -3.51 -13.15
C ASP A 109 -26.78 -4.90 -12.76
N ASN A 110 -25.66 -4.95 -12.06
CA ASN A 110 -25.01 -6.16 -11.57
C ASN A 110 -24.12 -5.86 -10.36
N TYR A 111 -23.53 -6.90 -9.78
CA TYR A 111 -22.65 -6.75 -8.61
C TYR A 111 -21.34 -6.01 -8.93
N HIS A 112 -20.83 -6.04 -10.17
CA HIS A 112 -19.61 -5.29 -10.55
C HIS A 112 -19.86 -3.79 -10.49
N HIS A 113 -20.99 -3.33 -11.04
CA HIS A 113 -21.43 -1.94 -10.92
C HIS A 113 -21.53 -1.58 -9.43
N CYS A 114 -22.21 -2.38 -8.60
CA CYS A 114 -22.32 -2.14 -7.16
C CYS A 114 -20.94 -2.06 -6.45
N GLN A 115 -20.00 -2.94 -6.81
CA GLN A 115 -18.64 -2.92 -6.27
C GLN A 115 -17.86 -1.66 -6.67
N GLN A 116 -18.02 -1.19 -7.91
CA GLN A 116 -17.42 0.06 -8.38
C GLN A 116 -18.01 1.26 -7.63
N THR A 117 -19.35 1.31 -7.46
CA THR A 117 -20.01 2.35 -6.66
C THR A 117 -19.48 2.36 -5.22
N CYS A 118 -19.35 1.19 -4.58
CA CYS A 118 -18.74 1.09 -3.26
C CYS A 118 -17.27 1.55 -3.25
N THR A 119 -16.50 1.17 -4.27
CA THR A 119 -15.08 1.53 -4.36
C THR A 119 -14.90 3.05 -4.44
N ASN A 120 -15.76 3.73 -5.19
CA ASN A 120 -15.71 5.18 -5.38
C ASN A 120 -16.41 5.99 -4.26
N ALA A 121 -17.26 5.38 -3.44
CA ALA A 121 -17.91 6.10 -2.34
C ALA A 121 -17.03 6.17 -1.09
N LYS A 122 -16.81 7.37 -0.52
CA LYS A 122 -15.82 7.59 0.56
C LYS A 122 -16.03 6.73 1.81
N HIS A 123 -17.29 6.50 2.20
CA HIS A 123 -17.62 5.75 3.42
C HIS A 123 -17.76 4.25 3.20
N CYS A 124 -17.87 3.76 1.96
CA CYS A 124 -18.16 2.34 1.73
C CYS A 124 -16.93 1.45 1.98
N TYR A 125 -17.07 0.50 2.90
CA TYR A 125 -16.09 -0.56 3.17
C TYR A 125 -16.46 -1.86 2.47
N PHE A 126 -17.74 -2.18 2.45
CA PHE A 126 -18.29 -3.38 1.84
C PHE A 126 -19.72 -3.12 1.36
N PHE A 127 -20.19 -3.98 0.48
CA PHE A 127 -21.52 -3.89 -0.11
C PHE A 127 -22.23 -5.23 -0.07
N THR A 128 -23.55 -5.18 -0.23
CA THR A 128 -24.38 -6.34 -0.57
C THR A 128 -25.26 -5.97 -1.76
N TYR A 129 -25.24 -6.79 -2.79
CA TYR A 129 -26.06 -6.67 -3.99
C TYR A 129 -27.09 -7.79 -4.03
N THR A 130 -28.35 -7.44 -4.26
CA THR A 130 -29.45 -8.40 -4.45
C THR A 130 -29.60 -8.76 -5.93
N LEU A 131 -29.61 -10.05 -6.26
CA LEU A 131 -29.77 -10.53 -7.64
C LEU A 131 -31.20 -10.29 -8.16
N GLU A 132 -31.37 -10.45 -9.48
CA GLU A 132 -32.70 -10.41 -10.10
C GLU A 132 -33.62 -11.55 -9.64
N SER A 133 -33.03 -12.67 -9.21
CA SER A 133 -33.74 -13.80 -8.60
C SER A 133 -34.18 -13.55 -7.15
N PHE A 134 -33.83 -12.40 -6.54
CA PHE A 134 -34.12 -12.15 -5.13
C PHE A 134 -35.63 -12.21 -4.85
N HIS A 135 -36.00 -12.91 -3.78
CA HIS A 135 -37.39 -13.26 -3.46
C HIS A 135 -38.33 -12.05 -3.39
N SER A 136 -37.85 -10.91 -2.87
CA SER A 136 -38.63 -9.68 -2.76
C SER A 136 -38.42 -8.79 -3.99
N ALA A 137 -39.44 -8.67 -4.83
CA ALA A 137 -39.37 -7.91 -6.09
C ALA A 137 -38.92 -6.44 -5.93
N PRO A 138 -39.40 -5.65 -4.94
CA PRO A 138 -38.94 -4.27 -4.72
C PRO A 138 -37.46 -4.15 -4.34
N LEU A 139 -36.89 -5.24 -3.81
CA LEU A 139 -35.50 -5.29 -3.35
C LEU A 139 -34.56 -5.86 -4.40
N ARG A 140 -35.01 -6.26 -5.59
CA ARG A 140 -34.14 -6.76 -6.67
C ARG A 140 -33.24 -5.65 -7.22
N LYS A 141 -32.03 -6.03 -7.67
CA LYS A 141 -31.03 -5.12 -8.26
C LYS A 141 -30.64 -3.94 -7.37
N LYS A 142 -30.83 -4.06 -6.04
CA LYS A 142 -30.40 -3.08 -5.05
C LYS A 142 -28.96 -3.33 -4.62
N CYS A 143 -28.21 -2.24 -4.53
CA CYS A 143 -26.84 -2.15 -4.06
C CYS A 143 -26.83 -1.43 -2.71
N TYR A 144 -26.55 -2.17 -1.65
CA TYR A 144 -26.47 -1.63 -0.29
C TYR A 144 -25.01 -1.30 0.00
N LEU A 145 -24.70 -0.02 0.16
CA LEU A 145 -23.36 0.46 0.51
C LEU A 145 -23.25 0.59 2.03
N LYS A 146 -22.22 -0.05 2.60
CA LYS A 146 -22.14 -0.26 4.04
C LYS A 146 -20.78 0.10 4.63
N TYR A 147 -20.81 0.50 5.90
CA TYR A 147 -19.62 0.74 6.70
C TYR A 147 -19.79 0.19 8.13
N SER A 148 -18.69 0.16 8.87
CA SER A 148 -18.67 -0.17 10.30
C SER A 148 -17.49 0.51 10.99
N SER A 149 -17.50 0.54 12.32
CA SER A 149 -16.40 1.12 13.11
C SER A 149 -15.06 0.42 12.90
N THR A 150 -15.07 -0.88 12.56
CA THR A 150 -13.86 -1.70 12.37
C THR A 150 -13.47 -1.88 10.91
N GLY A 151 -14.28 -1.43 9.95
CA GLY A 151 -14.12 -1.70 8.52
C GLY A 151 -14.43 -3.14 8.11
N THR A 152 -14.88 -3.98 9.05
CA THR A 152 -15.36 -5.36 8.81
C THR A 152 -16.85 -5.47 9.11
N PRO A 153 -17.59 -6.42 8.51
CA PRO A 153 -19.00 -6.60 8.81
C PRO A 153 -19.26 -6.79 10.31
N THR A 154 -20.35 -6.21 10.81
CA THR A 154 -20.76 -6.41 12.22
C THR A 154 -21.31 -7.80 12.45
N HIS A 155 -21.90 -8.41 11.42
CA HIS A 155 -22.33 -9.81 11.34
C HIS A 155 -22.31 -10.27 9.88
N ILE A 156 -22.27 -11.59 9.65
CA ILE A 156 -22.44 -12.17 8.31
C ILE A 156 -23.54 -13.22 8.38
N ARG A 157 -24.53 -13.11 7.49
CA ARG A 157 -25.66 -14.04 7.40
C ARG A 157 -25.61 -14.76 6.06
N GLN A 158 -26.03 -16.02 6.06
CA GLN A 158 -26.30 -16.73 4.81
C GLN A 158 -27.67 -16.30 4.30
N LEU A 159 -27.72 -15.78 3.08
CA LEU A 159 -28.93 -15.30 2.43
C LEU A 159 -28.84 -15.68 0.95
N ARG A 160 -29.84 -16.37 0.41
CA ARG A 160 -29.86 -16.73 -1.01
C ARG A 160 -30.06 -15.49 -1.87
N ASP A 161 -29.61 -15.58 -3.13
CA ASP A 161 -29.82 -14.56 -4.15
C ASP A 161 -29.19 -13.18 -3.83
N VAL A 162 -28.09 -13.16 -3.09
CA VAL A 162 -27.27 -11.96 -2.86
C VAL A 162 -25.79 -12.22 -3.11
N VAL A 163 -25.05 -11.15 -3.41
CA VAL A 163 -23.60 -11.13 -3.55
C VAL A 163 -23.04 -10.01 -2.69
N SER A 164 -22.15 -10.32 -1.75
CA SER A 164 -21.42 -9.31 -0.99
C SER A 164 -19.95 -9.22 -1.41
N GLY A 165 -19.33 -8.07 -1.16
CA GLY A 165 -17.91 -7.86 -1.44
C GLY A 165 -17.36 -6.66 -0.71
N PHE A 166 -16.04 -6.50 -0.75
CA PHE A 166 -15.37 -5.34 -0.18
C PHE A 166 -15.09 -4.28 -1.26
N SER A 167 -14.94 -3.04 -0.79
CA SER A 167 -14.39 -1.93 -1.56
C SER A 167 -12.99 -2.27 -2.08
N LEU A 168 -12.70 -1.87 -3.32
CA LEU A 168 -11.40 -2.07 -3.96
C LEU A 168 -10.46 -0.87 -3.78
N LYS A 169 -10.76 0.02 -2.83
CA LYS A 169 -9.86 1.13 -2.44
C LYS A 169 -8.44 0.64 -2.11
N PRO A 170 -8.22 -0.42 -1.31
CA PRO A 170 -6.87 -0.94 -1.05
C PRO A 170 -6.21 -1.59 -2.27
N CYS A 171 -6.95 -1.82 -3.34
CA CYS A 171 -6.44 -2.28 -4.64
C CYS A 171 -6.06 -1.11 -5.57
N GLN A 172 -6.17 0.14 -5.11
CA GLN A 172 -5.93 1.34 -5.91
C GLN A 172 -6.83 1.42 -7.15
N LEU A 173 -8.10 1.03 -7.02
CA LEU A 173 -9.08 1.05 -8.12
C LEU A 173 -10.16 2.12 -7.97
N ALA A 174 -10.04 3.01 -6.98
CA ALA A 174 -10.91 4.16 -6.84
C ALA A 174 -10.59 5.22 -7.91
N GLN A 175 -11.65 5.82 -8.47
CA GLN A 175 -11.62 6.84 -9.53
C GLN A 175 -12.04 8.23 -9.00
N THR A 176 -11.83 8.47 -7.70
CA THR A 176 -12.25 9.70 -7.03
C THR A 176 -11.10 10.66 -6.80
N ASP A 177 -11.40 11.96 -6.93
CA ASP A 177 -10.48 13.08 -6.70
C ASP A 177 -9.65 12.92 -5.43
N CYS A 178 -8.33 12.96 -5.59
CA CYS A 178 -7.37 12.91 -4.51
C CYS A 178 -7.02 14.30 -4.01
N GLN A 179 -7.49 14.63 -2.81
CA GLN A 179 -7.05 15.85 -2.14
C GLN A 179 -5.72 15.61 -1.43
N MET A 180 -4.62 15.78 -2.18
CA MET A 180 -3.25 15.56 -1.70
C MET A 180 -2.72 16.70 -0.82
N ASP A 181 -3.39 17.85 -0.86
CA ASP A 181 -2.97 19.07 -0.20
C ASP A 181 -2.91 18.94 1.33
N LEU A 182 -1.85 19.51 1.90
CA LEU A 182 -1.70 19.69 3.33
C LEU A 182 -1.90 21.18 3.66
N PHE A 183 -2.88 21.45 4.51
CA PHE A 183 -3.29 22.80 4.89
C PHE A 183 -2.50 23.26 6.10
N GLN A 184 -1.44 24.03 5.84
CA GLN A 184 -0.60 24.63 6.88
C GLN A 184 -1.36 25.72 7.63
N HIS A 185 -1.28 25.70 8.95
CA HIS A 185 -1.94 26.65 9.85
C HIS A 185 -3.47 26.64 9.75
N PHE A 186 -4.07 25.49 9.44
CA PHE A 186 -5.51 25.29 9.45
C PHE A 186 -5.87 24.04 10.23
N ALA A 187 -6.82 24.18 11.16
CA ALA A 187 -7.42 23.09 11.90
C ALA A 187 -8.78 22.73 11.30
N PHE A 188 -9.02 21.44 11.07
CA PHE A 188 -10.31 20.91 10.68
C PHE A 188 -11.11 20.52 11.92
N SER A 189 -12.44 20.51 11.78
CA SER A 189 -13.36 20.02 12.80
C SER A 189 -14.31 18.99 12.19
N GLY A 190 -14.70 18.03 13.01
CA GLY A 190 -15.63 16.96 12.66
C GLY A 190 -15.78 15.97 13.80
N ILE A 191 -16.36 14.82 13.51
CA ILE A 191 -16.55 13.74 14.47
C ILE A 191 -15.22 13.03 14.68
N THR A 192 -14.72 13.02 15.92
CA THR A 192 -13.44 12.37 16.25
C THR A 192 -13.57 10.85 16.17
N VAL A 193 -12.75 10.24 15.31
CA VAL A 193 -12.65 8.78 15.13
C VAL A 193 -11.60 8.19 16.05
N ALA A 194 -10.44 8.84 16.15
CA ALA A 194 -9.33 8.40 16.98
C ALA A 194 -8.34 9.54 17.23
N LYS A 195 -7.58 9.40 18.31
CA LYS A 195 -6.46 10.26 18.67
C LYS A 195 -5.25 9.38 18.92
N VAL A 196 -4.12 9.69 18.27
CA VAL A 196 -2.82 9.02 18.47
C VAL A 196 -1.70 10.05 18.43
N LEU A 197 -0.49 9.67 18.84
CA LEU A 197 0.70 10.50 18.66
C LEU A 197 1.48 10.05 17.42
N THR A 198 1.91 11.01 16.63
CA THR A 198 2.74 10.77 15.43
C THR A 198 3.87 11.78 15.37
N PRO A 199 5.08 11.39 14.94
CA PRO A 199 6.23 12.30 14.91
C PRO A 199 6.06 13.44 13.89
N ASP A 200 5.27 13.22 12.83
CA ASP A 200 5.04 14.22 11.80
C ASP A 200 3.66 14.08 11.15
N LYS A 201 3.33 15.09 10.34
CA LYS A 201 2.10 15.19 9.53
C LYS A 201 1.94 14.07 8.49
N PHE A 202 3.01 13.50 7.97
CA PHE A 202 2.95 12.45 6.95
C PHE A 202 2.57 11.10 7.56
N THR A 203 3.11 10.82 8.74
CA THR A 203 2.74 9.69 9.58
C THR A 203 1.29 9.82 10.02
N CYS A 204 0.86 11.01 10.46
CA CYS A 204 -0.55 11.26 10.76
C CYS A 204 -1.48 10.99 9.56
N ARG A 205 -1.12 11.45 8.35
CA ARG A 205 -1.88 11.16 7.12
C ARG A 205 -1.96 9.67 6.83
N THR A 206 -0.86 8.94 6.98
CA THR A 206 -0.82 7.50 6.68
C THR A 206 -1.65 6.72 7.70
N VAL A 207 -1.55 7.05 8.98
CA VAL A 207 -2.38 6.43 10.02
C VAL A 207 -3.86 6.72 9.76
N CYS A 208 -4.24 7.96 9.41
CA CYS A 208 -5.60 8.26 8.98
C CYS A 208 -6.02 7.44 7.75
N THR A 209 -5.16 7.33 6.75
CA THR A 209 -5.44 6.60 5.49
C THR A 209 -5.84 5.15 5.74
N TYR A 210 -5.19 4.48 6.68
CA TYR A 210 -5.46 3.08 7.00
C TYR A 210 -6.37 2.88 8.22
N ARG A 211 -6.86 3.97 8.85
CA ARG A 211 -7.80 3.90 9.96
C ARG A 211 -9.23 3.87 9.44
N PRO A 212 -10.04 2.85 9.80
CA PRO A 212 -11.46 2.84 9.47
C PRO A 212 -12.15 4.12 9.94
N ASN A 213 -12.97 4.67 9.04
CA ASN A 213 -13.75 5.90 9.12
C ASN A 213 -12.97 7.21 9.16
N CYS A 214 -11.63 7.23 9.12
CA CYS A 214 -10.92 8.50 9.00
C CYS A 214 -10.97 9.04 7.56
N LEU A 215 -11.52 10.24 7.41
CA LEU A 215 -11.60 10.94 6.11
C LEU A 215 -10.60 12.08 6.04
N PHE A 216 -10.34 12.72 7.17
CA PHE A 216 -9.43 13.85 7.28
C PHE A 216 -8.84 13.92 8.69
N PHE A 217 -7.75 14.65 8.84
CA PHE A 217 -7.02 14.74 10.08
C PHE A 217 -6.54 16.16 10.37
N THR A 218 -6.21 16.40 11.63
CA THR A 218 -5.52 17.59 12.11
C THR A 218 -4.35 17.18 13.00
N PHE A 219 -3.15 17.61 12.62
CA PHE A 219 -1.89 17.32 13.28
C PHE A 219 -1.36 18.55 14.02
N PHE A 220 -1.06 18.41 15.30
CA PHE A 220 -0.47 19.44 16.15
C PHE A 220 1.05 19.28 16.13
N SER A 221 1.77 20.28 15.61
CA SER A 221 3.22 20.19 15.41
C SER A 221 4.00 20.22 16.72
N SER A 222 5.32 20.04 16.63
CA SER A 222 6.27 20.24 17.73
C SER A 222 6.27 21.67 18.29
N GLU A 223 5.84 22.64 17.49
CA GLU A 223 5.79 24.07 17.82
C GLU A 223 4.43 24.49 18.42
N TRP A 224 3.51 23.53 18.60
CA TRP A 224 2.20 23.80 19.17
C TRP A 224 2.28 24.39 20.59
N GLU A 225 1.42 25.37 20.87
CA GLU A 225 1.40 26.16 22.12
C GLU A 225 1.25 25.27 23.37
N ILE A 226 0.33 24.30 23.33
CA ILE A 226 0.05 23.42 24.47
C ILE A 226 0.95 22.19 24.38
N LYS A 227 1.99 22.14 25.23
CA LYS A 227 3.00 21.06 25.24
C LYS A 227 2.40 19.66 25.28
N SER A 228 1.33 19.44 26.07
CA SER A 228 0.65 18.14 26.21
C SER A 228 -0.13 17.70 24.97
N GLN A 229 -0.31 18.58 23.97
CA GLN A 229 -1.02 18.29 22.73
C GLN A 229 -0.07 18.18 21.53
N ARG A 230 1.23 18.46 21.69
CA ARG A 230 2.22 18.32 20.62
C ARG A 230 2.23 16.90 20.08
N TYR A 231 2.53 16.76 18.79
CA TYR A 231 2.55 15.49 18.06
C TYR A 231 1.21 14.76 17.99
N THR A 232 0.11 15.39 18.45
CA THR A 232 -1.21 14.79 18.38
C THR A 232 -1.69 14.74 16.94
N CYS A 233 -2.13 13.56 16.52
CA CYS A 233 -2.87 13.33 15.30
C CYS A 233 -4.35 13.09 15.64
N LEU A 234 -5.21 14.08 15.37
CA LEU A 234 -6.66 13.94 15.48
C LEU A 234 -7.22 13.45 14.15
N MET A 235 -7.77 12.25 14.15
CA MET A 235 -8.42 11.63 13.00
C MET A 235 -9.93 11.82 13.10
N MET A 236 -10.53 12.28 12.02
CA MET A 236 -11.93 12.72 12.02
C MET A 236 -12.69 12.24 10.79
N THR A 237 -14.02 12.31 10.92
CA THR A 237 -14.99 12.00 9.89
C THR A 237 -16.14 13.00 9.93
N SER A 238 -17.04 12.94 8.96
CA SER A 238 -18.27 13.72 8.96
C SER A 238 -19.35 13.07 8.09
N ARG A 239 -20.60 13.46 8.34
CA ARG A 239 -21.75 13.02 7.52
C ARG A 239 -21.72 13.62 6.11
N SER A 240 -21.19 14.84 5.96
CA SER A 240 -21.06 15.55 4.69
C SER A 240 -19.81 15.16 3.89
N GLU A 241 -18.99 14.25 4.43
CA GLU A 241 -17.71 13.81 3.87
C GLU A 241 -16.66 14.93 3.68
N LYS A 242 -16.88 16.08 4.29
CA LYS A 242 -16.02 17.27 4.30
C LYS A 242 -15.85 17.78 5.75
N PRO A 243 -14.77 18.49 6.08
CA PRO A 243 -14.63 19.14 7.38
C PRO A 243 -15.85 20.02 7.68
N GLU A 244 -16.39 19.92 8.90
CA GLU A 244 -17.54 20.73 9.34
C GLU A 244 -17.15 22.21 9.51
N LYS A 245 -15.91 22.46 9.94
CA LYS A 245 -15.32 23.78 10.05
C LYS A 245 -13.84 23.74 9.71
N ILE A 246 -13.35 24.79 9.08
CA ILE A 246 -11.94 25.05 8.82
C ILE A 246 -11.57 26.35 9.54
N THR A 247 -10.63 26.28 10.48
CA THR A 247 -10.23 27.44 11.30
C THR A 247 -8.74 27.69 11.14
N LYS A 248 -8.34 28.93 10.87
CA LYS A 248 -6.93 29.31 10.85
C LYS A 248 -6.35 29.17 12.27
N ARG A 249 -5.29 28.38 12.42
CA ARG A 249 -4.64 28.09 13.70
C ARG A 249 -3.18 27.76 13.45
N GLU A 250 -2.27 28.57 14.01
CA GLU A 250 -0.83 28.40 13.80
C GLU A 250 -0.33 27.04 14.31
N ASN A 251 0.79 26.56 13.78
CA ASN A 251 1.45 25.31 14.20
C ASN A 251 0.57 24.04 14.14
N VAL A 252 -0.50 24.09 13.34
CA VAL A 252 -1.39 22.97 13.06
C VAL A 252 -1.38 22.68 11.56
N ILE A 253 -1.40 21.41 11.18
CA ILE A 253 -1.47 20.98 9.78
C ILE A 253 -2.64 20.02 9.61
N SER A 254 -3.54 20.30 8.68
CA SER A 254 -4.64 19.38 8.34
C SER A 254 -4.50 18.80 6.95
N GLY A 255 -5.18 17.68 6.70
CA GLY A 255 -5.16 17.00 5.41
C GLY A 255 -6.21 15.91 5.33
N PHE A 256 -6.23 15.19 4.21
CA PHE A 256 -7.22 14.17 3.91
C PHE A 256 -6.62 12.76 3.89
N SER A 257 -7.47 11.77 4.15
CA SER A 257 -7.18 10.35 3.94
C SER A 257 -6.95 10.10 2.45
N LEU A 258 -5.93 9.29 2.14
CA LEU A 258 -5.60 8.92 0.77
C LEU A 258 -6.18 7.57 0.36
N LEU A 259 -7.08 6.97 1.16
CA LEU A 259 -7.56 5.62 0.89
C LEU A 259 -8.35 5.52 -0.42
N ASN A 260 -9.00 6.61 -0.79
CA ASN A 260 -9.74 6.74 -2.05
C ASN A 260 -8.83 7.05 -3.25
N CYS A 261 -7.51 7.05 -3.05
CA CYS A 261 -6.56 7.38 -4.08
C CYS A 261 -6.00 6.16 -4.79
N ARG A 262 -5.91 6.29 -6.12
CA ARG A 262 -5.16 5.38 -6.99
C ARG A 262 -3.66 5.31 -6.63
N ARG A 263 -3.16 6.31 -5.88
CA ARG A 263 -1.74 6.46 -5.48
C ARG A 263 -1.52 6.39 -3.96
N ALA A 264 -2.40 5.73 -3.21
CA ALA A 264 -2.23 5.61 -1.76
C ALA A 264 -0.85 5.00 -1.42
N GLU A 265 -0.02 5.75 -0.69
CA GLU A 265 1.27 5.28 -0.18
C GLU A 265 1.04 4.04 0.70
N PRO A 266 1.91 3.01 0.64
CA PRO A 266 1.78 1.83 1.49
C PRO A 266 1.79 2.22 2.97
N ALA A 267 1.21 1.38 3.83
CA ALA A 267 1.21 1.55 5.29
C ALA A 267 2.61 1.34 5.91
N CYS A 268 3.60 2.08 5.41
CA CYS A 268 5.02 1.92 5.67
C CYS A 268 5.64 3.24 6.13
N HIS A 269 6.38 3.18 7.24
CA HIS A 269 7.13 4.30 7.79
C HIS A 269 8.60 3.91 7.93
N SER A 270 9.38 4.14 6.88
CA SER A 270 10.81 3.84 6.88
C SER A 270 11.68 4.94 7.48
N GLN A 271 11.14 6.16 7.58
CA GLN A 271 11.86 7.31 8.12
C GLN A 271 12.19 7.12 9.61
N THR A 272 13.39 7.54 9.97
CA THR A 272 13.84 7.65 11.37
C THR A 272 13.83 9.11 11.82
N TYR A 273 13.70 9.30 13.12
CA TYR A 273 13.47 10.57 13.77
C TYR A 273 14.59 10.85 14.77
N PRO A 274 15.64 11.59 14.36
CA PRO A 274 16.65 12.08 15.27
C PRO A 274 16.02 12.99 16.32
N GLU A 275 16.56 12.94 17.52
CA GLU A 275 16.16 13.78 18.66
C GLU A 275 14.71 13.64 19.12
N LEU A 276 14.01 12.58 18.70
CA LEU A 276 12.68 12.23 19.21
C LEU A 276 12.74 10.86 19.90
N SER A 277 12.30 10.81 21.14
CA SER A 277 12.16 9.60 21.95
C SER A 277 10.72 9.09 21.85
N PHE A 278 10.55 7.82 21.48
CA PHE A 278 9.25 7.16 21.42
C PHE A 278 9.07 6.28 22.66
N HIS A 279 8.09 6.63 23.49
CA HIS A 279 7.74 5.85 24.67
C HIS A 279 6.59 4.89 24.36
N GLY A 280 6.60 3.78 25.08
CA GLY A 280 5.60 2.73 25.00
C GLY A 280 5.99 1.58 25.92
N THR A 281 5.25 0.47 25.84
CA THR A 281 5.59 -0.76 26.55
C THR A 281 6.92 -1.30 26.04
N GLU A 282 7.89 -1.49 26.95
CA GLU A 282 9.20 -2.05 26.63
C GLU A 282 9.10 -3.57 26.44
N LEU A 283 9.62 -4.05 25.32
CA LEU A 283 9.69 -5.48 25.00
C LEU A 283 11.05 -6.06 25.39
N SER A 284 12.13 -5.41 24.96
CA SER A 284 13.50 -5.77 25.30
C SER A 284 14.45 -4.61 25.02
N VAL A 285 15.67 -4.73 25.55
CA VAL A 285 16.74 -3.76 25.36
C VAL A 285 18.00 -4.50 24.93
N GLU A 286 18.47 -4.20 23.72
CA GLU A 286 19.60 -4.89 23.10
C GLU A 286 20.73 -3.92 22.76
N TYR A 287 21.97 -4.42 22.66
CA TYR A 287 23.12 -3.61 22.25
C TYR A 287 23.40 -3.80 20.75
N VAL A 288 23.29 -2.72 19.97
CA VAL A 288 23.46 -2.75 18.51
C VAL A 288 24.37 -1.63 18.00
N SER A 289 24.93 -1.82 16.81
CA SER A 289 25.79 -0.84 16.14
C SER A 289 24.97 0.11 15.26
N GLY A 290 24.43 1.18 15.85
CA GLY A 290 23.70 2.23 15.13
C GLY A 290 22.19 2.02 15.01
N HIS A 291 21.48 3.09 14.67
CA HIS A 291 20.01 3.11 14.65
C HIS A 291 19.40 2.24 13.52
N GLN A 292 20.10 2.06 12.40
CA GLN A 292 19.64 1.18 11.32
C GLN A 292 19.61 -0.29 11.76
N ALA A 293 20.63 -0.73 12.52
CA ALA A 293 20.65 -2.06 13.12
C ALA A 293 19.52 -2.22 14.16
N CYS A 294 19.23 -1.16 14.93
CA CYS A 294 18.09 -1.14 15.85
C CYS A 294 16.74 -1.27 15.13
N GLN A 295 16.58 -0.59 13.99
CA GLN A 295 15.38 -0.69 13.15
C GLN A 295 15.21 -2.10 12.56
N GLN A 296 16.29 -2.71 12.06
CA GLN A 296 16.31 -4.09 11.58
C GLN A 296 15.91 -5.06 12.69
N LEU A 297 16.49 -4.90 13.89
CA LEU A 297 16.17 -5.71 15.06
C LEU A 297 14.69 -5.59 15.45
N CYS A 298 14.13 -4.38 15.48
CA CYS A 298 12.70 -4.17 15.70
C CYS A 298 11.84 -4.78 14.58
N THR A 299 12.32 -4.77 13.34
CA THR A 299 11.63 -5.37 12.19
C THR A 299 11.55 -6.89 12.31
N MET A 300 12.62 -7.53 12.79
CA MET A 300 12.69 -8.97 13.00
C MET A 300 11.95 -9.44 14.26
N THR A 301 11.80 -8.55 15.25
CA THR A 301 11.10 -8.83 16.51
C THR A 301 9.59 -8.70 16.33
N LEU A 302 8.87 -9.83 16.29
CA LEU A 302 7.44 -9.90 15.95
C LEU A 302 6.53 -8.88 16.65
N ARG A 303 6.73 -8.67 17.96
CA ARG A 303 5.90 -7.76 18.76
C ARG A 303 6.33 -6.30 18.65
N CYS A 304 7.56 -6.03 18.21
CA CYS A 304 8.08 -4.67 18.13
C CYS A 304 7.34 -3.87 17.05
N GLN A 305 6.86 -2.69 17.45
CA GLN A 305 6.15 -1.76 16.57
C GLN A 305 7.01 -0.55 16.26
N PHE A 306 7.77 -0.08 17.25
CA PHE A 306 8.68 1.06 17.14
C PHE A 306 9.87 0.89 18.09
N PHE A 307 10.92 1.66 17.86
CA PHE A 307 12.16 1.58 18.62
C PHE A 307 12.71 2.95 18.97
N THR A 308 13.60 2.98 19.95
CA THR A 308 14.45 4.13 20.28
C THR A 308 15.88 3.66 20.49
N TYR A 309 16.80 4.20 19.69
CA TYR A 309 18.24 3.95 19.79
C TYR A 309 18.89 5.12 20.54
N VAL A 310 19.61 4.83 21.62
CA VAL A 310 20.24 5.82 22.49
C VAL A 310 21.74 5.71 22.36
N PHE A 311 22.41 6.73 21.81
CA PHE A 311 23.87 6.71 21.55
C PHE A 311 24.67 7.62 22.49
N ARG A 312 24.11 7.92 23.66
CA ARG A 312 24.85 8.60 24.74
C ARG A 312 26.00 7.74 25.24
N LYS A 313 27.14 8.36 25.58
CA LYS A 313 28.36 7.67 26.04
C LYS A 313 28.10 6.62 27.14
N MET A 314 27.22 6.91 28.10
CA MET A 314 26.88 5.99 29.20
C MET A 314 25.95 4.83 28.81
N GLN A 315 25.32 4.90 27.63
CA GLN A 315 24.39 3.90 27.12
C GLN A 315 25.03 2.99 26.05
N CYS A 316 26.33 3.16 25.81
CA CYS A 316 27.12 2.33 24.91
C CYS A 316 28.06 1.43 25.71
N ASN A 317 28.27 0.20 25.23
CA ASN A 317 29.23 -0.72 25.81
C ASN A 317 30.65 -0.44 25.30
N GLN A 318 31.64 -1.14 25.86
CA GLN A 318 33.05 -0.99 25.48
C GLN A 318 33.35 -1.33 24.01
N GLN A 319 32.45 -2.05 23.32
CA GLN A 319 32.55 -2.39 21.90
C GLN A 319 31.92 -1.33 20.98
N GLY A 320 31.46 -0.19 21.52
CA GLY A 320 30.83 0.88 20.75
C GLY A 320 29.39 0.57 20.30
N LYS A 321 28.78 -0.51 20.80
CA LYS A 321 27.35 -0.80 20.59
C LYS A 321 26.53 -0.07 21.63
N CYS A 322 25.40 0.50 21.25
CA CYS A 322 24.54 1.26 22.16
C CYS A 322 23.15 0.64 22.29
N LYS A 323 22.43 1.04 23.34
CA LYS A 323 21.13 0.47 23.66
C LYS A 323 20.07 0.80 22.60
N CYS A 324 19.40 -0.26 22.17
CA CYS A 324 18.23 -0.27 21.30
C CYS A 324 17.04 -0.75 22.13
N TYR A 325 16.11 0.16 22.39
CA TYR A 325 14.87 -0.15 23.10
C TYR A 325 13.81 -0.55 22.09
N LEU A 326 13.35 -1.80 22.17
CA LEU A 326 12.25 -2.31 21.36
C LEU A 326 10.93 -2.10 22.10
N ARG A 327 9.94 -1.50 21.44
CA ARG A 327 8.70 -1.08 22.10
C ARG A 327 7.44 -1.39 21.29
N MET A 328 6.32 -1.43 22.00
CA MET A 328 4.99 -1.55 21.43
C MET A 328 3.96 -0.72 22.21
N SER A 329 2.79 -0.54 21.62
CA SER A 329 1.61 0.03 22.22
C SER A 329 0.35 -0.72 21.76
N ALA A 330 -0.81 -0.32 22.30
CA ALA A 330 -2.09 -0.91 21.93
C ALA A 330 -2.47 -0.64 20.46
N ASN A 331 -2.09 0.50 19.90
CA ASN A 331 -2.55 0.97 18.61
C ASN A 331 -1.46 1.05 17.52
N GLY A 332 -0.20 0.74 17.83
CA GLY A 332 0.91 0.82 16.89
C GLY A 332 1.67 2.15 16.88
N SER A 333 1.19 3.16 17.61
CA SER A 333 1.79 4.49 17.73
C SER A 333 2.38 4.70 19.13
N PRO A 334 3.40 5.58 19.30
CA PRO A 334 3.96 5.86 20.62
C PRO A 334 2.92 6.39 21.61
N ASP A 335 3.04 6.00 22.87
CA ASP A 335 2.18 6.49 23.97
C ASP A 335 2.59 7.91 24.40
N ASN A 336 3.87 8.26 24.19
CA ASN A 336 4.41 9.61 24.35
C ASN A 336 5.56 9.86 23.35
N ILE A 337 5.72 11.12 22.91
CA ILE A 337 6.82 11.57 22.04
C ILE A 337 7.47 12.79 22.68
N GLU A 338 8.75 12.68 23.00
CA GLU A 338 9.52 13.75 23.64
C GLU A 338 10.76 14.10 22.82
N ALA A 339 11.14 15.38 22.84
CA ALA A 339 12.38 15.82 22.23
C ALA A 339 13.55 15.50 23.17
N GLU A 340 14.51 14.72 22.70
CA GLU A 340 15.61 14.22 23.51
C GLU A 340 16.89 14.08 22.67
N LYS A 341 17.98 14.75 23.07
CA LYS A 341 19.26 14.71 22.34
C LYS A 341 19.92 13.34 22.40
N GLU A 342 20.75 13.05 21.39
CA GLU A 342 21.56 11.83 21.29
C GLU A 342 20.74 10.54 21.19
N ILE A 343 19.58 10.65 20.52
CA ILE A 343 18.64 9.57 20.29
C ILE A 343 18.16 9.58 18.84
N VAL A 344 17.80 8.39 18.33
CA VAL A 344 17.03 8.22 17.09
C VAL A 344 15.91 7.23 17.34
N SER A 345 14.67 7.60 17.03
CA SER A 345 13.54 6.66 17.04
C SER A 345 13.04 6.34 15.63
N GLY A 346 12.23 5.30 15.50
CA GLY A 346 11.61 4.93 14.24
C GLY A 346 10.63 3.78 14.40
N TYR A 347 10.01 3.38 13.30
CA TYR A 347 9.04 2.28 13.26
C TYR A 347 9.67 1.00 12.70
N SER A 348 9.05 -0.13 13.03
CA SER A 348 9.30 -1.43 12.40
C SER A 348 8.96 -1.38 10.91
N LEU A 349 9.82 -1.97 10.07
CA LEU A 349 9.63 -2.04 8.62
C LEU A 349 8.75 -3.22 8.18
N ARG A 350 8.14 -3.96 9.11
CA ARG A 350 7.37 -5.17 8.80
C ARG A 350 6.16 -4.92 7.87
N LEU A 351 5.55 -3.74 7.96
CA LEU A 351 4.46 -3.33 7.07
C LEU A 351 4.96 -2.69 5.76
N CYS A 352 6.26 -2.44 5.63
CA CYS A 352 6.90 -2.06 4.38
C CYS A 352 7.14 -3.27 3.45
N GLN A 353 6.99 -4.48 3.98
CA GLN A 353 7.04 -5.76 3.24
C GLN A 353 5.71 -6.05 2.52
N THR A 354 4.91 -5.03 2.23
CA THR A 354 3.86 -5.17 1.21
C THR A 354 4.51 -5.71 -0.03
N SER A 355 3.86 -6.66 -0.71
CA SER A 355 4.17 -6.87 -2.12
C SER A 355 4.24 -5.47 -2.68
N LYS A 356 5.33 -5.10 -3.32
CA LYS A 356 5.34 -3.93 -4.17
C LYS A 356 4.25 -4.22 -5.22
N SER A 357 2.97 -4.04 -4.84
CA SER A 357 1.95 -3.58 -5.77
C SER A 357 2.67 -2.42 -6.41
N PRO A 358 2.97 -2.50 -7.72
CA PRO A 358 4.03 -1.71 -8.28
C PRO A 358 3.67 -0.25 -8.02
N VAL A 359 4.26 0.34 -6.98
CA VAL A 359 4.10 1.76 -6.74
C VAL A 359 4.92 2.31 -7.87
N CYS A 360 4.21 2.71 -8.90
CA CYS A 360 4.81 3.39 -10.01
C CYS A 360 5.49 4.63 -9.44
N VAL A 361 6.73 4.87 -9.82
CA VAL A 361 7.48 6.02 -9.34
C VAL A 361 7.26 7.19 -10.26
N GLN A 362 7.05 8.35 -9.66
CA GLN A 362 7.00 9.62 -10.38
C GLN A 362 8.37 10.30 -10.41
N LYS A 363 9.26 9.99 -9.46
CA LYS A 363 10.66 10.46 -9.39
C LYS A 363 11.43 9.84 -8.22
N PRO A 364 12.76 9.66 -8.30
CA PRO A 364 13.62 9.62 -7.11
C PRO A 364 13.77 11.02 -6.48
N LYS A 365 13.85 11.12 -5.14
CA LYS A 365 14.06 12.41 -4.44
C LYS A 365 15.46 12.99 -4.73
N LYS A 366 15.52 14.05 -5.56
CA LYS A 366 16.57 15.08 -5.79
C LYS A 366 18.03 14.64 -6.10
N GLN A 367 18.53 15.06 -7.26
CA GLN A 367 19.77 15.84 -7.46
C GLN A 367 19.57 16.86 -8.61
N SER A 368 20.40 17.89 -8.65
CA SER A 368 20.20 19.21 -9.31
C SER A 368 19.95 19.22 -10.82
N ARG A 369 19.14 20.20 -11.29
CA ARG A 369 18.91 20.55 -12.71
C ARG A 369 20.19 21.09 -13.37
N ILE A 370 20.48 20.66 -14.59
CA ILE A 370 21.30 21.40 -15.58
C ILE A 370 20.64 21.23 -16.97
N VAL A 371 20.53 22.32 -17.74
CA VAL A 371 19.95 22.36 -19.10
C VAL A 371 21.05 22.04 -20.13
N GLY A 372 20.77 21.20 -21.13
CA GLY A 372 21.73 20.79 -22.17
C GLY A 372 22.09 19.29 -22.22
N GLY A 373 21.40 18.46 -21.43
CA GLY A 373 21.65 17.01 -21.31
C GLY A 373 22.86 16.71 -20.43
N SER A 374 22.74 15.70 -19.56
CA SER A 374 23.85 15.22 -18.72
C SER A 374 23.78 13.71 -18.61
N ASN A 375 24.93 13.07 -18.40
CA ASN A 375 24.98 11.63 -18.11
C ASN A 375 24.09 11.33 -16.89
N SER A 376 23.22 10.33 -17.02
CA SER A 376 22.42 9.84 -15.90
C SER A 376 23.27 9.05 -14.91
N SER A 377 22.72 8.84 -13.71
CA SER A 377 23.26 7.94 -12.69
C SER A 377 22.47 6.63 -12.63
N LEU A 378 23.12 5.57 -12.12
CA LEU A 378 22.48 4.27 -11.97
C LEU A 378 21.25 4.37 -11.05
N GLY A 379 20.08 3.90 -11.53
CA GLY A 379 18.82 3.96 -10.78
C GLY A 379 18.10 5.31 -10.79
N GLU A 380 18.60 6.30 -11.52
CA GLU A 380 17.94 7.62 -11.66
C GLU A 380 16.63 7.53 -12.43
N TRP A 381 16.59 6.67 -13.45
CA TRP A 381 15.41 6.43 -14.31
C TRP A 381 15.04 4.93 -14.31
N PRO A 382 14.56 4.39 -13.18
CA PRO A 382 14.43 2.95 -12.97
C PRO A 382 13.37 2.26 -13.84
N TRP A 383 12.57 3.04 -14.57
CA TRP A 383 11.59 2.54 -15.55
C TRP A 383 12.16 2.43 -16.97
N GLN A 384 13.30 3.07 -17.25
CA GLN A 384 13.89 3.07 -18.58
C GLN A 384 14.39 1.66 -18.93
N VAL A 385 14.01 1.18 -20.11
CA VAL A 385 14.56 -0.04 -20.71
C VAL A 385 15.18 0.22 -22.07
N SER A 386 16.12 -0.64 -22.44
CA SER A 386 16.73 -0.71 -23.77
C SER A 386 16.14 -1.90 -24.53
N LEU A 387 15.56 -1.64 -25.70
CA LEU A 387 15.02 -2.64 -26.60
C LEU A 387 16.07 -2.95 -27.67
N HIS A 388 16.48 -4.21 -27.75
CA HIS A 388 17.46 -4.69 -28.71
C HIS A 388 16.83 -5.63 -29.72
N THR A 389 17.23 -5.50 -30.99
CA THR A 389 17.07 -6.57 -31.98
C THR A 389 18.27 -7.50 -31.91
N MET A 390 18.03 -8.80 -32.09
CA MET A 390 19.08 -9.83 -32.02
C MET A 390 19.66 -10.22 -33.37
N LEU A 391 19.13 -9.70 -34.49
CA LEU A 391 19.58 -10.02 -35.85
C LEU A 391 19.78 -8.75 -36.69
N PRO A 392 20.81 -8.69 -37.57
CA PRO A 392 21.90 -9.67 -37.72
C PRO A 392 22.97 -9.59 -36.61
N VAL A 393 23.01 -8.48 -35.87
CA VAL A 393 23.87 -8.24 -34.71
C VAL A 393 23.01 -7.66 -33.61
N GLN A 394 23.31 -7.99 -32.34
CA GLN A 394 22.64 -7.39 -31.20
C GLN A 394 22.89 -5.88 -31.16
N ILE A 395 21.85 -5.08 -31.33
CA ILE A 395 21.95 -3.62 -31.35
C ILE A 395 20.75 -2.98 -30.66
N HIS A 396 20.99 -1.85 -29.99
CA HIS A 396 19.93 -1.01 -29.44
C HIS A 396 19.11 -0.41 -30.59
N GLN A 397 17.79 -0.53 -30.51
CA GLN A 397 16.88 0.08 -31.50
C GLN A 397 16.01 1.16 -30.87
N CYS A 398 15.47 0.90 -29.68
CA CYS A 398 14.48 1.77 -29.06
C CYS A 398 14.57 1.79 -27.53
N GLY A 399 14.01 2.85 -26.95
CA GLY A 399 13.68 2.90 -25.54
C GLY A 399 12.31 2.28 -25.25
N GLY A 400 12.07 1.98 -23.97
CA GLY A 400 10.75 1.65 -23.46
C GLY A 400 10.63 2.04 -22.00
N SER A 401 9.41 1.94 -21.47
CA SER A 401 9.11 2.22 -20.07
C SER A 401 8.45 1.01 -19.41
N ILE A 402 8.98 0.58 -18.27
CA ILE A 402 8.32 -0.39 -17.40
C ILE A 402 7.04 0.28 -16.86
N ILE A 403 5.88 -0.34 -17.08
CA ILE A 403 4.59 0.16 -16.55
C ILE A 403 3.95 -0.83 -15.56
N SER A 404 4.42 -2.08 -15.53
CA SER A 404 4.12 -3.07 -14.50
C SER A 404 5.19 -4.16 -14.49
N ASP A 405 5.00 -5.21 -13.68
CA ASP A 405 5.98 -6.30 -13.53
C ASP A 405 6.14 -7.12 -14.81
N GLN A 406 5.15 -7.17 -15.69
CA GLN A 406 5.22 -7.92 -16.96
C GLN A 406 5.01 -7.07 -18.21
N TRP A 407 4.88 -5.75 -18.08
CA TRP A 407 4.53 -4.91 -19.22
C TRP A 407 5.50 -3.74 -19.42
N ILE A 408 5.96 -3.62 -20.66
CA ILE A 408 6.70 -2.47 -21.19
C ILE A 408 5.79 -1.71 -22.15
N LEU A 409 5.76 -0.39 -22.00
CA LEU A 409 5.16 0.54 -22.95
C LEU A 409 6.25 1.14 -23.83
N THR A 410 6.02 1.18 -25.14
CA THR A 410 6.95 1.76 -26.13
C THR A 410 6.18 2.23 -27.37
N ALA A 411 6.90 2.72 -28.37
CA ALA A 411 6.34 3.16 -29.64
C ALA A 411 6.08 1.97 -30.59
N ALA A 412 5.06 2.09 -31.43
CA ALA A 412 4.76 1.11 -32.47
C ALA A 412 5.78 1.15 -33.61
N HIS A 413 6.28 2.33 -33.98
CA HIS A 413 7.24 2.49 -35.09
C HIS A 413 8.54 1.70 -34.89
N CYS A 414 8.90 1.39 -33.64
CA CYS A 414 10.04 0.53 -33.31
C CYS A 414 9.96 -0.86 -33.96
N PHE A 415 8.77 -1.33 -34.33
CA PHE A 415 8.52 -2.68 -34.83
C PHE A 415 8.08 -2.74 -36.30
N GLU A 416 8.16 -1.62 -37.04
CA GLU A 416 7.76 -1.58 -38.46
C GLU A 416 8.55 -2.57 -39.33
N ILE A 417 9.86 -2.68 -39.07
CA ILE A 417 10.75 -3.55 -39.85
C ILE A 417 10.73 -4.99 -39.30
N PHE A 418 10.69 -5.15 -37.96
CA PHE A 418 10.80 -6.44 -37.30
C PHE A 418 9.66 -6.66 -36.29
N GLN A 419 8.53 -7.19 -36.75
CA GLN A 419 7.36 -7.42 -35.90
C GLN A 419 7.35 -8.78 -35.17
N LEU A 420 8.42 -9.57 -35.29
CA LEU A 420 8.54 -10.87 -34.65
C LEU A 420 9.08 -10.72 -33.23
N ALA A 421 8.24 -10.98 -32.22
CA ALA A 421 8.60 -10.85 -30.81
C ALA A 421 9.88 -11.62 -30.39
N GLU A 422 10.16 -12.75 -31.04
CA GLU A 422 11.33 -13.60 -30.77
C GLU A 422 12.67 -12.93 -31.12
N LEU A 423 12.65 -11.92 -32.00
CA LEU A 423 13.84 -11.19 -32.41
C LEU A 423 14.25 -10.09 -31.43
N TRP A 424 13.45 -9.85 -30.41
CA TRP A 424 13.60 -8.72 -29.51
C TRP A 424 13.93 -9.15 -28.08
N GLN A 425 14.79 -8.37 -27.45
CA GLN A 425 15.12 -8.50 -26.04
C GLN A 425 14.99 -7.17 -25.32
N VAL A 426 14.55 -7.25 -24.06
CA VAL A 426 14.41 -6.10 -23.16
C VAL A 426 15.50 -6.16 -22.09
N TYR A 427 16.28 -5.08 -21.99
CA TYR A 427 17.28 -4.90 -20.96
C TYR A 427 16.86 -3.78 -20.01
N SER A 428 16.89 -4.05 -18.71
CA SER A 428 16.57 -3.10 -17.63
C SER A 428 17.76 -2.93 -16.69
N SER A 429 17.81 -1.82 -15.94
CA SER A 429 18.96 -1.46 -15.08
C SER A 429 20.30 -1.26 -15.78
N ILE A 430 20.28 -0.92 -17.06
CA ILE A 430 21.48 -0.58 -17.81
C ILE A 430 21.70 0.92 -17.74
N LEU A 431 22.94 1.35 -17.53
CA LEU A 431 23.32 2.76 -17.65
C LEU A 431 24.07 3.01 -18.95
N LYS A 432 25.03 2.13 -19.30
CA LYS A 432 25.81 2.24 -20.54
C LYS A 432 25.54 1.04 -21.44
N GLN A 433 25.38 1.27 -22.74
CA GLN A 433 25.22 0.17 -23.71
C GLN A 433 26.42 -0.79 -23.71
N SER A 434 27.61 -0.30 -23.39
CA SER A 434 28.82 -1.12 -23.23
C SER A 434 28.80 -2.09 -22.03
N GLU A 435 27.84 -1.96 -21.11
CA GLU A 435 27.62 -2.91 -19.99
C GLU A 435 26.87 -4.17 -20.45
N ILE A 436 26.29 -4.16 -21.65
CA ILE A 436 25.54 -5.30 -22.19
C ILE A 436 26.52 -6.29 -22.83
N THR A 437 26.56 -7.49 -22.26
CA THR A 437 27.36 -8.62 -22.69
C THR A 437 26.45 -9.83 -22.93
N ASN A 438 27.00 -10.93 -23.46
CA ASN A 438 26.25 -12.18 -23.65
C ASN A 438 25.74 -12.80 -22.34
N GLU A 439 26.31 -12.42 -21.19
CA GLU A 439 25.91 -12.89 -19.86
C GLU A 439 24.88 -11.96 -19.19
N THR A 440 24.63 -10.78 -19.76
CA THR A 440 23.70 -9.81 -19.20
C THR A 440 22.27 -10.36 -19.25
N THR A 441 21.60 -10.37 -18.09
CA THR A 441 20.23 -10.89 -18.00
C THR A 441 19.27 -10.00 -18.78
N SER A 442 18.53 -10.60 -19.72
CA SER A 442 17.50 -9.94 -20.51
C SER A 442 16.14 -10.64 -20.39
N PHE A 443 15.08 -9.93 -20.75
CA PHE A 443 13.72 -10.46 -20.83
C PHE A 443 13.33 -10.69 -22.28
N LYS A 444 12.72 -11.85 -22.56
CA LYS A 444 12.16 -12.15 -23.87
C LYS A 444 10.76 -11.59 -23.95
N ILE A 445 10.29 -11.29 -25.16
CA ILE A 445 8.93 -10.83 -25.38
C ILE A 445 8.02 -12.03 -25.61
N GLN A 446 7.08 -12.28 -24.69
CA GLN A 446 6.03 -13.28 -24.85
C GLN A 446 4.99 -12.84 -25.88
N LYS A 447 4.60 -11.56 -25.84
CA LYS A 447 3.56 -11.01 -26.71
C LYS A 447 3.84 -9.56 -27.02
N MET A 448 3.81 -9.22 -28.30
CA MET A 448 3.84 -7.86 -28.79
C MET A 448 2.43 -7.45 -29.20
N ILE A 449 1.98 -6.27 -28.78
CA ILE A 449 0.66 -5.71 -29.10
C ILE A 449 0.90 -4.32 -29.66
N VAL A 450 0.88 -4.22 -30.98
CA VAL A 450 0.84 -2.93 -31.69
C VAL A 450 -0.60 -2.45 -31.75
N HIS A 451 -0.84 -1.14 -31.62
CA HIS A 451 -2.19 -0.60 -31.73
C HIS A 451 -2.80 -0.94 -33.10
N PRO A 452 -4.03 -1.47 -33.18
CA PRO A 452 -4.61 -1.98 -34.42
C PRO A 452 -4.92 -0.90 -35.48
N ARG A 453 -4.83 0.38 -35.10
CA ARG A 453 -5.00 1.54 -35.99
C ARG A 453 -3.68 2.23 -36.33
N TYR A 454 -2.55 1.64 -35.94
CA TYR A 454 -1.24 2.17 -36.33
C TYR A 454 -0.99 1.83 -37.80
N GLU A 455 -0.64 2.84 -38.60
CA GLU A 455 -0.25 2.66 -40.01
C GLU A 455 1.19 3.15 -40.24
N PHE A 456 1.51 4.37 -39.78
CA PHE A 456 2.83 4.99 -39.80
C PHE A 456 2.87 6.10 -38.73
N SER A 457 4.06 6.59 -38.34
CA SER A 457 4.25 7.51 -37.21
C SER A 457 3.36 8.76 -37.24
N GLU A 458 3.18 9.36 -38.41
CA GLU A 458 2.43 10.61 -38.60
C GLU A 458 0.90 10.41 -38.60
N ALA A 459 0.42 9.17 -38.73
CA ALA A 459 -1.01 8.83 -38.66
C ALA A 459 -1.54 8.76 -37.21
N GLY A 460 -0.66 8.85 -36.21
CA GLY A 460 -0.99 8.67 -34.80
C GLY A 460 -1.07 7.20 -34.39
N TYR A 461 -1.59 6.95 -33.18
CA TYR A 461 -1.65 5.60 -32.59
C TYR A 461 -0.28 4.89 -32.47
N ASP A 462 0.82 5.66 -32.40
CA ASP A 462 2.19 5.16 -32.25
C ASP A 462 2.45 4.63 -30.83
N ILE A 463 1.85 3.48 -30.53
CA ILE A 463 1.88 2.86 -29.21
C ILE A 463 1.89 1.34 -29.32
N ALA A 464 2.79 0.72 -28.57
CA ALA A 464 2.88 -0.73 -28.45
C ALA A 464 3.10 -1.17 -27.00
N LEU A 465 2.56 -2.34 -26.69
CA LEU A 465 2.73 -3.02 -25.41
C LEU A 465 3.50 -4.32 -25.61
N LEU A 466 4.54 -4.52 -24.81
CA LEU A 466 5.33 -5.74 -24.79
C LEU A 466 5.06 -6.47 -23.47
N LYS A 467 4.55 -7.70 -23.59
CA LYS A 467 4.43 -8.61 -22.46
C LYS A 467 5.70 -9.44 -22.34
N LEU A 468 6.35 -9.39 -21.19
CA LEU A 468 7.57 -10.15 -20.92
C LEU A 468 7.27 -11.64 -20.68
N ASP A 469 8.24 -12.51 -20.98
CA ASP A 469 8.19 -13.96 -20.73
C ASP A 469 8.08 -14.31 -19.24
N ARG A 470 8.62 -13.46 -18.38
CA ARG A 470 8.60 -13.59 -16.93
C ARG A 470 8.49 -12.22 -16.24
N PRO A 471 7.95 -12.15 -15.01
CA PRO A 471 7.84 -10.88 -14.28
C PRO A 471 9.21 -10.32 -13.87
N LEU A 472 9.32 -9.00 -13.88
CA LEU A 472 10.41 -8.20 -13.34
C LEU A 472 10.42 -8.27 -11.82
N ASN A 473 11.61 -8.41 -11.25
CA ASN A 473 11.81 -8.31 -9.81
C ASN A 473 12.14 -6.86 -9.43
N PHE A 474 11.13 -6.09 -9.00
CA PHE A 474 11.35 -4.67 -8.71
C PHE A 474 12.40 -4.41 -7.62
N SER A 475 13.33 -3.52 -7.94
CA SER A 475 14.45 -3.10 -7.08
C SER A 475 14.54 -1.58 -7.07
N VAL A 476 15.59 -0.98 -6.49
CA VAL A 476 15.84 0.47 -6.66
C VAL A 476 16.25 0.82 -8.10
N LEU A 477 16.64 -0.16 -8.90
CA LEU A 477 17.13 0.00 -10.28
C LEU A 477 16.10 -0.39 -11.34
N GLN A 478 14.96 -0.97 -10.93
CA GLN A 478 13.89 -1.49 -11.80
C GLN A 478 12.56 -1.23 -11.13
N GLN A 479 11.82 -0.22 -11.59
CA GLN A 479 10.51 0.17 -11.05
C GLN A 479 9.63 0.69 -12.17
N PRO A 480 8.30 0.53 -12.09
CA PRO A 480 7.43 1.06 -13.12
C PRO A 480 7.29 2.57 -13.04
N VAL A 481 7.08 3.23 -14.16
CA VAL A 481 6.61 4.63 -14.23
C VAL A 481 5.09 4.68 -14.17
N CYS A 482 4.54 5.77 -13.63
CA CYS A 482 3.10 5.96 -13.59
C CYS A 482 2.56 6.34 -14.95
N LEU A 483 1.47 5.68 -15.38
CA LEU A 483 0.67 6.19 -16.49
C LEU A 483 -0.07 7.46 -16.04
N PRO A 484 -0.24 8.45 -16.93
CA PRO A 484 -1.08 9.60 -16.66
C PRO A 484 -2.52 9.12 -16.41
N SER A 485 -3.14 9.71 -15.40
CA SER A 485 -4.55 9.53 -15.11
C SER A 485 -5.40 10.37 -16.08
N GLN A 486 -6.68 10.00 -16.21
CA GLN A 486 -7.63 10.76 -17.03
C GLN A 486 -7.84 12.19 -16.51
N GLU A 487 -7.60 12.39 -15.21
CA GLU A 487 -7.63 13.68 -14.50
C GLU A 487 -6.45 14.59 -14.85
N GLU A 488 -5.33 14.04 -15.31
CA GLU A 488 -4.11 14.79 -15.66
C GLU A 488 -4.09 15.23 -17.13
N ILE A 489 -5.11 14.89 -17.94
CA ILE A 489 -5.16 15.23 -19.38
C ILE A 489 -5.11 16.75 -19.62
N ASN A 490 -5.65 17.53 -18.68
CA ASN A 490 -5.70 18.99 -18.77
C ASN A 490 -4.70 19.70 -17.83
N MET A 491 -3.80 18.95 -17.17
CA MET A 491 -2.79 19.55 -16.30
C MET A 491 -1.56 19.97 -17.10
N GLU A 492 -1.03 21.16 -16.81
CA GLU A 492 0.26 21.59 -17.36
C GLU A 492 1.42 20.95 -16.59
N TYR A 493 2.18 20.10 -17.27
CA TYR A 493 3.42 19.57 -16.74
C TYR A 493 4.54 20.59 -16.92
N THR A 494 5.01 21.17 -15.82
CA THR A 494 6.08 22.20 -15.81
C THR A 494 7.47 21.63 -15.64
N GLU A 495 7.60 20.36 -15.23
CA GLU A 495 8.87 19.63 -15.18
C GLU A 495 8.77 18.32 -15.96
N CYS A 496 9.38 18.28 -17.14
CA CYS A 496 9.41 17.10 -18.01
C CYS A 496 10.86 16.70 -18.31
N TRP A 497 11.10 15.40 -18.47
CA TRP A 497 12.41 14.83 -18.81
C TRP A 497 12.24 13.83 -19.94
N VAL A 498 13.25 13.76 -20.81
CA VAL A 498 13.38 12.73 -21.84
C VAL A 498 14.65 11.94 -21.54
N THR A 499 14.56 10.62 -21.58
CA THR A 499 15.64 9.70 -21.24
C THR A 499 15.84 8.70 -22.36
N GLY A 500 17.09 8.31 -22.63
CA GLY A 500 17.42 7.32 -23.66
C GLY A 500 18.89 7.35 -24.05
N TRP A 501 19.26 6.47 -24.98
CA TRP A 501 20.60 6.36 -25.55
C TRP A 501 20.70 6.95 -26.97
N GLY A 502 19.75 7.82 -27.33
CA GLY A 502 19.70 8.48 -28.63
C GLY A 502 20.70 9.64 -28.79
N TYR A 503 20.72 10.25 -29.97
CA TYR A 503 21.65 11.32 -30.31
C TYR A 503 21.39 12.60 -29.50
N THR A 504 22.47 13.21 -28.99
CA THR A 504 22.42 14.49 -28.24
C THR A 504 22.35 15.73 -29.15
N LYS A 505 22.39 15.53 -30.47
CA LYS A 505 22.24 16.55 -31.52
C LYS A 505 21.47 15.96 -32.70
N GLU A 506 20.69 16.80 -33.38
CA GLU A 506 20.09 16.47 -34.66
C GLU A 506 21.22 16.10 -35.66
N ARG A 507 21.21 14.88 -36.20
CA ARG A 507 22.27 14.30 -37.06
C ARG A 507 23.65 14.07 -36.41
N GLY A 508 23.71 13.66 -35.15
CA GLY A 508 24.95 13.12 -34.55
C GLY A 508 25.36 11.77 -35.16
N THR A 509 26.64 11.41 -35.07
CA THR A 509 27.14 10.04 -35.34
C THR A 509 27.49 9.35 -34.02
N GLU A 510 27.28 8.03 -33.94
CA GLU A 510 27.53 7.21 -32.73
C GLU A 510 28.98 7.39 -32.23
N LYS A 511 29.14 7.46 -30.91
CA LYS A 511 30.46 7.43 -30.25
C LYS A 511 30.71 6.08 -29.61
#